data_AF-A0AAE8HYF5-F1
#
_entry.id   AF-A0AAE8HYF5-F1
#
_cell.length_a   1.000
_cell.length_b   1.000
_cell.length_c   1.000
_cell.angle_alpha   90.00
_cell.angle_beta   90.00
_cell.angle_gamma   90.00
#
_symmetry.space_group_name_H-M   'P 1'
#
loop_
_entity.id
_entity.type
_entity.pdbx_description
1 polymer ?
#
loop_
_entity_poly.entity_id
_entity_poly.type
_entity_poly.pdbx_seq_one_letter_code
_entity_poly.pdbx_strand_id
1 'polypeptide(L)'
;MKRFFCLYRRVRGNPLIRLAVRRGLPAANDLVTADAQIATLAPHVDAAFYASWYGITADPVRDYLVRGWREGRDPRPDFDSAAYLADRPYLARAGINPFLHALTRRRARAGGEGGGAGGAAGAAGAPLPKPDTARAERLARRLVDGAFYLANNPDLAAAGVDPVDHYMASGWREGREPAPQFDTLAYCLTRGLTFATQNPLVHYVRNGGPARPDPDAALALRMETLTPYFDAAHYRQRLPGPQAEALAGASDAALLRHYVTEGWRARVSPRPDFDPAGFVQARAGSRAVGDDPFFRYVAETRLSGG
;
A
#
# COMPACT_ATOMS: atom_id res chain seq x y z
N MET A 1 4.59 37.16 4.73
CA MET A 1 5.88 37.02 5.44
C MET A 1 5.87 37.36 6.95
N LYS A 2 5.21 38.44 7.42
CA LYS A 2 5.25 38.83 8.86
C LYS A 2 4.50 37.91 9.85
N ARG A 3 3.46 37.18 9.41
CA ARG A 3 2.72 36.22 10.27
C ARG A 3 3.49 34.92 10.57
N PHE A 4 4.41 34.50 9.70
CA PHE A 4 5.24 33.29 9.89
C PHE A 4 6.36 33.48 10.91
N PHE A 5 6.97 34.66 10.95
CA PHE A 5 8.04 35.00 11.90
C PHE A 5 7.53 35.06 13.36
N CYS A 6 6.24 35.37 13.54
CA CYS A 6 5.60 35.44 14.86
C CYS A 6 5.37 34.05 15.49
N LEU A 7 5.16 33.01 14.67
CA LEU A 7 5.13 31.63 15.14
C LEU A 7 6.53 31.17 15.62
N TYR A 8 7.60 31.56 14.93
CA TYR A 8 8.98 31.17 15.25
C TYR A 8 9.42 31.64 16.65
N ARG A 9 8.93 32.80 17.10
CA ARG A 9 9.26 33.38 18.41
C ARG A 9 8.47 32.75 19.57
N ARG A 10 7.27 32.21 19.32
CA ARG A 10 6.42 31.53 20.33
C ARG A 10 6.88 30.10 20.66
N VAL A 11 7.64 29.48 19.77
CA VAL A 11 8.14 28.09 19.88
C VAL A 11 9.31 27.99 20.89
N ARG A 12 10.20 28.98 20.99
CA ARG A 12 11.34 28.98 21.94
C ARG A 12 10.94 29.15 23.43
N GLY A 13 9.71 29.59 23.69
CA GLY A 13 9.15 29.75 25.04
C GLY A 13 8.55 28.48 25.64
N ASN A 14 8.34 27.44 24.83
CA ASN A 14 7.66 26.23 25.29
C ASN A 14 8.65 25.33 26.08
N PRO A 15 8.40 25.06 27.38
CA PRO A 15 9.30 24.24 28.21
C PRO A 15 9.48 22.81 27.67
N LEU A 16 8.50 22.27 26.93
CA LEU A 16 8.61 20.96 26.29
C LEU A 16 9.55 20.97 25.08
N ILE A 17 9.59 22.09 24.36
CA ILE A 17 10.55 22.28 23.25
C ILE A 17 11.95 22.44 23.82
N ARG A 18 12.12 23.13 24.96
CA ARG A 18 13.43 23.19 25.65
C ARG A 18 13.90 21.81 26.13
N LEU A 19 13.00 20.97 26.63
CA LEU A 19 13.33 19.61 27.06
C LEU A 19 13.73 18.70 25.88
N ALA A 20 13.06 18.85 24.74
CA ALA A 20 13.40 18.13 23.51
C ALA A 20 14.70 18.63 22.85
N VAL A 21 14.91 19.94 22.84
CA VAL A 21 16.17 20.57 22.39
C VAL A 21 17.34 20.17 23.31
N ARG A 22 17.14 20.05 24.63
CA ARG A 22 18.14 19.48 25.57
C ARG A 22 18.50 18.03 25.26
N ARG A 23 17.65 17.29 24.53
CA ARG A 23 17.91 15.93 24.04
C ARG A 23 18.33 15.89 22.55
N GLY A 24 18.58 17.04 21.93
CA GLY A 24 19.06 17.14 20.54
C GLY A 24 18.00 16.85 19.48
N LEU A 25 16.70 16.92 19.80
CA LEU A 25 15.60 16.66 18.86
C LEU A 25 15.06 17.97 18.26
N PRO A 26 15.28 18.25 16.97
CA PRO A 26 14.72 19.42 16.30
C PRO A 26 13.22 19.28 16.04
N ALA A 27 12.52 20.42 15.98
CA ALA A 27 11.11 20.48 15.60
C ALA A 27 10.95 20.14 14.12
N ALA A 28 9.81 19.57 13.72
CA ALA A 28 9.58 19.06 12.36
C ALA A 28 9.68 20.13 11.25
N ASN A 29 9.53 21.41 11.59
CA ASN A 29 9.63 22.54 10.65
C ASN A 29 10.86 23.41 10.92
N ASP A 30 11.90 22.84 11.54
CA ASP A 30 13.17 23.54 11.72
C ASP A 30 13.89 23.65 10.38
N LEU A 31 13.67 24.76 9.69
CA LEU A 31 14.25 25.01 8.36
C LEU A 31 15.79 25.01 8.38
N VAL A 32 16.42 25.23 9.54
CA VAL A 32 17.88 25.19 9.66
C VAL A 32 18.40 23.75 9.59
N THR A 33 17.63 22.79 10.09
CA THR A 33 18.02 21.38 10.15
C THR A 33 17.19 20.48 9.23
N ALA A 34 16.31 21.06 8.41
CA ALA A 34 15.38 20.32 7.56
C ALA A 34 16.09 19.27 6.68
N ASP A 35 17.21 19.62 6.05
CA ASP A 35 17.94 18.67 5.19
C ASP A 35 18.52 17.50 6.01
N ALA A 36 19.01 17.77 7.22
CA ALA A 36 19.49 16.72 8.12
C ALA A 36 18.34 15.84 8.65
N GLN A 37 17.16 16.42 8.91
CA GLN A 37 15.97 15.67 9.29
C GLN A 37 15.47 14.80 8.14
N ILE A 38 15.43 15.33 6.91
CA ILE A 38 15.09 14.59 5.70
C ILE A 38 16.09 13.44 5.52
N ALA A 39 17.39 13.70 5.60
CA ALA A 39 18.42 12.66 5.49
C ALA A 39 18.28 11.57 6.57
N THR A 40 17.79 11.93 7.76
CA THR A 40 17.53 10.96 8.84
C THR A 40 16.28 10.12 8.58
N LEU A 41 15.23 10.72 8.01
CA LEU A 41 13.95 10.05 7.75
C LEU A 41 13.97 9.23 6.47
N ALA A 42 14.62 9.72 5.43
CA ALA A 42 14.55 9.18 4.07
C ALA A 42 14.83 7.67 3.96
N PRO A 43 15.82 7.09 4.67
CA PRO A 43 16.06 5.65 4.59
C PRO A 43 14.95 4.79 5.23
N HIS A 44 14.10 5.39 6.07
CA HIS A 44 13.13 4.68 6.89
C HIS A 44 11.69 4.92 6.50
N VAL A 45 11.41 5.98 5.73
CA VAL A 45 10.09 6.24 5.14
C VAL A 45 9.88 5.29 3.96
N ASP A 46 8.75 4.58 3.94
CA ASP A 46 8.36 3.79 2.79
C ASP A 46 7.63 4.71 1.80
N ALA A 47 8.39 5.26 0.85
CA ALA A 47 7.86 6.16 -0.17
C ALA A 47 6.79 5.52 -1.04
N ALA A 48 6.88 4.21 -1.30
CA ALA A 48 5.89 3.49 -2.11
C ALA A 48 4.58 3.32 -1.33
N PHE A 49 4.64 2.96 -0.05
CA PHE A 49 3.48 2.99 0.85
C PHE A 49 2.85 4.39 0.85
N TYR A 50 3.66 5.42 1.08
CA TYR A 50 3.16 6.78 1.22
C TYR A 50 2.46 7.28 -0.06
N ALA A 51 3.04 6.96 -1.22
CA ALA A 51 2.45 7.24 -2.51
C ALA A 51 1.14 6.47 -2.73
N SER A 52 1.12 5.16 -2.46
CA SER A 52 -0.08 4.33 -2.63
C SER A 52 -1.22 4.75 -1.70
N TRP A 53 -0.93 5.03 -0.43
CA TRP A 53 -1.94 5.28 0.60
C TRP A 53 -2.47 6.71 0.62
N TYR A 54 -1.63 7.70 0.27
CA TYR A 54 -1.97 9.11 0.38
C TYR A 54 -1.90 9.89 -0.94
N GLY A 55 -1.53 9.24 -2.05
CA GLY A 55 -1.41 9.89 -3.36
C GLY A 55 -0.27 10.90 -3.45
N ILE A 56 0.68 10.87 -2.52
CA ILE A 56 1.80 11.82 -2.47
C ILE A 56 3.03 11.18 -3.11
N THR A 57 3.29 11.54 -4.36
CA THR A 57 4.44 11.08 -5.13
C THR A 57 5.60 12.08 -5.09
N ALA A 58 5.30 13.36 -4.96
CA ALA A 58 6.29 14.43 -4.87
C ALA A 58 6.84 14.52 -3.43
N ASP A 59 8.12 14.18 -3.27
CA ASP A 59 8.88 14.24 -2.01
C ASP A 59 8.11 13.73 -0.77
N PRO A 60 7.83 12.42 -0.68
CA PRO A 60 7.08 11.83 0.43
C PRO A 60 7.69 12.10 1.81
N VAL A 61 9.02 12.16 1.88
CA VAL A 61 9.76 12.39 3.13
C VAL A 61 9.50 13.79 3.64
N ARG A 62 9.55 14.80 2.77
CA ARG A 62 9.27 16.19 3.13
C ARG A 62 7.80 16.42 3.44
N ASP A 63 6.88 15.82 2.67
CA ASP A 63 5.46 15.89 3.01
C ASP A 63 5.20 15.28 4.39
N TYR A 64 5.73 14.08 4.65
CA TYR A 64 5.61 13.46 5.95
C TYR A 64 6.22 14.33 7.05
N LEU A 65 7.40 14.91 6.86
CA LEU A 65 8.08 15.76 7.84
C LEU A 65 7.24 17.00 8.20
N VAL A 66 6.68 17.69 7.22
CA VAL A 66 6.01 19.00 7.41
C VAL A 66 4.53 18.85 7.77
N ARG A 67 3.83 17.96 7.07
CA ARG A 67 2.36 17.87 7.07
C ARG A 67 1.86 16.51 7.53
N GLY A 68 2.33 15.42 6.92
CA GLY A 68 1.70 14.11 7.03
C GLY A 68 1.49 13.61 8.45
N TRP A 69 2.53 13.70 9.30
CA TRP A 69 2.42 13.26 10.70
C TRP A 69 1.38 14.04 11.52
N ARG A 70 1.11 15.30 11.16
CA ARG A 70 0.09 16.15 11.83
C ARG A 70 -1.33 15.78 11.44
N GLU A 71 -1.48 15.20 10.26
CA GLU A 71 -2.74 14.64 9.76
C GLU A 71 -2.91 13.18 10.18
N GLY A 72 -1.99 12.64 10.99
CA GLY A 72 -2.03 11.25 11.44
C GLY A 72 -1.61 10.23 10.39
N ARG A 73 -0.99 10.65 9.28
CA ARG A 73 -0.46 9.73 8.26
C ARG A 73 0.69 8.91 8.81
N ASP A 74 0.81 7.69 8.32
CA ASP A 74 1.88 6.77 8.68
C ASP A 74 3.01 6.90 7.64
N PRO A 75 4.30 6.95 8.04
CA PRO A 75 5.40 7.03 7.08
C PRO A 75 5.75 5.68 6.44
N ARG A 76 5.17 4.60 6.97
CA ARG A 76 5.38 3.19 6.60
C ARG A 76 4.29 2.34 7.27
N PRO A 77 3.93 1.17 6.72
CA PRO A 77 2.75 0.42 7.19
C PRO A 77 2.91 -0.20 8.59
N ASP A 78 4.13 -0.33 9.10
CA ASP A 78 4.47 -0.85 10.43
C ASP A 78 4.67 0.23 11.52
N PHE A 79 4.48 1.51 11.20
CA PHE A 79 4.56 2.62 12.15
C PHE A 79 3.24 3.40 12.22
N ASP A 80 2.54 3.28 13.34
CA ASP A 80 1.33 4.05 13.64
C ASP A 80 1.69 5.40 14.28
N SER A 81 1.67 6.47 13.47
CA SER A 81 1.93 7.84 13.93
C SER A 81 0.91 8.28 14.97
N ALA A 82 -0.37 7.95 14.76
CA ALA A 82 -1.46 8.40 15.62
C ALA A 82 -1.36 7.77 17.01
N ALA A 83 -1.18 6.44 17.10
CA ALA A 83 -0.97 5.75 18.36
C ALA A 83 0.33 6.21 19.06
N TYR A 84 1.40 6.42 18.29
CA TYR A 84 2.66 6.91 18.86
C TYR A 84 2.51 8.28 19.54
N LEU A 85 1.70 9.17 18.95
CA LEU A 85 1.37 10.48 19.49
C LEU A 85 0.37 10.40 20.64
N ALA A 86 -0.60 9.48 20.59
CA ALA A 86 -1.55 9.26 21.69
C ALA A 86 -0.83 8.86 22.98
N ASP A 87 0.18 8.00 22.89
CA ASP A 87 1.06 7.64 24.01
C ASP A 87 1.93 8.82 24.51
N ARG A 88 2.19 9.80 23.64
CA ARG A 88 3.18 10.88 23.85
C ARG A 88 2.63 12.23 23.39
N PRO A 89 1.55 12.71 24.01
CA PRO A 89 0.82 13.90 23.53
C PRO A 89 1.67 15.18 23.57
N TYR A 90 2.75 15.20 24.36
CA TYR A 90 3.70 16.31 24.41
C TYR A 90 4.43 16.52 23.07
N LEU A 91 4.61 15.49 22.24
CA LEU A 91 5.30 15.59 20.95
C LEU A 91 4.53 16.47 19.98
N ALA A 92 3.21 16.26 19.86
CA ALA A 92 2.35 17.07 19.01
C ALA A 92 2.36 18.55 19.45
N ARG A 93 2.24 18.81 20.76
CA ARG A 93 2.29 20.18 21.34
C ARG A 93 3.64 20.87 21.12
N ALA A 94 4.73 20.10 21.13
CA ALA A 94 6.08 20.60 20.93
C ALA A 94 6.47 20.68 19.43
N GLY A 95 5.62 20.20 18.51
CA GLY A 95 5.94 20.17 17.08
C GLY A 95 7.07 19.19 16.73
N ILE A 96 7.22 18.12 17.51
CA ILE A 96 8.26 17.10 17.30
C ILE A 96 7.67 15.97 16.47
N ASN A 97 8.32 15.66 15.35
CA ASN A 97 7.89 14.58 14.47
C ASN A 97 8.00 13.21 15.20
N PRO A 98 6.92 12.39 15.24
CA PRO A 98 6.88 11.15 16.02
C PRO A 98 7.85 10.09 15.51
N PHE A 99 8.01 9.98 14.20
CA PHE A 99 8.91 8.99 13.61
C PHE A 99 10.37 9.38 13.80
N LEU A 100 10.71 10.66 13.60
CA LEU A 100 12.05 11.17 13.93
C LEU A 100 12.39 10.91 15.40
N HIS A 101 11.44 11.19 16.31
CA HIS A 101 11.59 10.90 17.73
C HIS A 101 11.81 9.39 18.00
N ALA A 102 11.09 8.51 17.31
CA ALA A 102 11.26 7.06 17.43
C ALA A 102 12.66 6.61 16.98
N LEU A 103 13.16 7.11 15.85
CA LEU A 103 14.49 6.82 15.33
C LEU A 103 15.59 7.27 16.29
N THR A 104 15.50 8.50 16.83
CA THR A 104 16.46 9.02 17.80
C THR A 104 16.49 8.18 19.08
N ARG A 105 15.33 7.77 19.60
CA ARG A 105 15.27 6.89 20.79
C ARG A 105 15.89 5.53 20.54
N ARG A 106 15.72 4.96 19.34
CA ARG A 106 16.34 3.68 18.97
C ARG A 106 17.87 3.80 18.95
N ARG A 107 18.39 4.86 18.30
CA ARG A 107 19.83 5.12 18.24
C ARG A 107 20.44 5.28 19.63
N ALA A 108 19.77 6.01 20.52
CA ALA A 108 20.23 6.20 21.89
C ALA A 108 20.29 4.88 22.70
N ARG A 109 19.32 3.97 22.50
CA ARG A 109 19.33 2.63 23.13
C ARG A 109 20.45 1.75 22.57
N ALA A 110 20.61 1.72 21.25
CA ALA A 110 21.66 0.93 20.60
C ALA A 110 23.08 1.38 21.00
N GLY A 111 23.28 2.67 21.26
CA GLY A 111 24.56 3.20 21.74
C GLY A 111 24.83 2.99 23.24
N GLY A 112 23.82 2.57 24.03
CA GLY A 112 23.96 2.33 25.47
C GLY A 112 24.34 0.89 25.84
N GLU A 113 24.20 -0.07 24.93
CA GLU A 113 24.40 -1.52 25.20
C GLU A 113 25.75 -2.08 24.69
N GLY A 114 26.69 -1.22 24.26
CA GLY A 114 28.00 -1.69 23.83
C GLY A 114 28.94 -0.55 23.45
N GLY A 115 29.69 -0.05 24.43
CA GLY A 115 30.78 0.89 24.20
C GLY A 115 31.90 0.25 23.38
N GLY A 116 31.86 0.42 22.07
CA GLY A 116 32.94 0.10 21.14
C GLY A 116 33.00 1.17 20.06
N ALA A 117 34.04 1.99 20.09
CA ALA A 117 34.29 3.06 19.14
C ALA A 117 34.59 2.48 17.74
N GLY A 118 33.56 2.24 16.94
CA GLY A 118 33.69 1.83 15.55
C GLY A 118 32.34 1.66 14.88
N GLY A 119 31.86 2.69 14.18
CA GLY A 119 30.72 2.55 13.25
C GLY A 119 29.51 3.47 13.46
N ALA A 120 29.68 4.72 13.88
CA ALA A 120 28.56 5.68 14.01
C ALA A 120 27.85 6.03 12.69
N ALA A 121 28.48 5.76 11.54
CA ALA A 121 27.92 5.99 10.20
C ALA A 121 27.06 4.81 9.68
N GLY A 122 27.31 3.57 10.14
CA GLY A 122 26.57 2.38 9.70
C GLY A 122 25.17 2.23 10.34
N ALA A 123 24.93 2.87 11.48
CA ALA A 123 23.68 2.71 12.23
C ALA A 123 22.51 3.60 11.76
N ALA A 124 22.79 4.71 11.07
CA ALA A 124 21.75 5.68 10.68
C ALA A 124 20.84 5.18 9.55
N GLY A 125 21.33 4.29 8.69
CA GLY A 125 20.58 3.66 7.60
C GLY A 125 20.21 2.19 7.85
N ALA A 126 20.52 1.63 9.02
CA ALA A 126 20.24 0.23 9.31
C ALA A 126 18.72 -0.02 9.32
N PRO A 127 18.21 -1.03 8.60
CA PRO A 127 16.78 -1.32 8.53
C PRO A 127 16.13 -1.43 9.92
N LEU A 128 14.92 -0.90 10.04
CA LEU A 128 14.12 -1.12 11.24
C LEU A 128 13.78 -2.61 11.38
N PRO A 129 13.79 -3.15 12.62
CA PRO A 129 13.36 -4.52 12.84
C PRO A 129 11.90 -4.66 12.42
N LYS A 130 11.62 -5.68 11.62
CA LYS A 130 10.24 -5.99 11.21
C LYS A 130 9.41 -6.32 12.46
N PRO A 131 8.13 -5.92 12.51
CA PRO A 131 7.25 -6.33 13.60
C PRO A 131 7.13 -7.86 13.65
N ASP A 132 6.94 -8.40 14.87
CA ASP A 132 6.48 -9.77 15.04
C ASP A 132 5.09 -9.98 14.41
N THR A 133 4.67 -11.23 14.28
CA THR A 133 3.41 -11.59 13.61
C THR A 133 2.21 -10.92 14.28
N ALA A 134 2.12 -10.95 15.62
CA ALA A 134 0.98 -10.39 16.35
C ALA A 134 0.88 -8.87 16.16
N ARG A 135 2.01 -8.16 16.18
CA ARG A 135 2.05 -6.72 15.90
C ARG A 135 1.71 -6.43 14.44
N ALA A 136 2.23 -7.22 13.50
CA ALA A 136 1.93 -7.06 12.08
C ALA A 136 0.44 -7.24 11.80
N GLU A 137 -0.21 -8.23 12.41
CA GLU A 137 -1.66 -8.46 12.30
C GLU A 137 -2.48 -7.30 12.86
N ARG A 138 -2.13 -6.76 14.03
CA ARG A 138 -2.81 -5.59 14.59
C ARG A 138 -2.71 -4.37 13.68
N LEU A 139 -1.55 -4.16 13.06
CA LEU A 139 -1.34 -3.06 12.12
C LEU A 139 -2.07 -3.30 10.79
N ALA A 140 -2.11 -4.54 10.30
CA ALA A 140 -2.84 -4.91 9.10
C ALA A 140 -4.36 -4.69 9.27
N ARG A 141 -4.92 -5.00 10.43
CA ARG A 141 -6.32 -4.73 10.76
C ARG A 141 -6.71 -3.26 10.59
N ARG A 142 -5.81 -2.32 10.89
CA ARG A 142 -6.04 -0.87 10.70
C ARG A 142 -6.09 -0.45 9.24
N LEU A 143 -5.49 -1.24 8.35
CA LEU A 143 -5.43 -0.97 6.92
C LEU A 143 -6.68 -1.49 6.17
N VAL A 144 -7.65 -2.08 6.87
CA VAL A 144 -8.95 -2.44 6.29
C VAL A 144 -9.88 -1.24 6.39
N ASP A 145 -10.26 -0.69 5.24
CA ASP A 145 -11.28 0.35 5.14
C ASP A 145 -12.67 -0.31 5.17
N GLY A 146 -13.30 -0.32 6.34
CA GLY A 146 -14.59 -0.99 6.53
C GLY A 146 -15.70 -0.43 5.64
N ALA A 147 -15.71 0.88 5.36
CA ALA A 147 -16.72 1.49 4.51
C ALA A 147 -16.55 1.05 3.05
N PHE A 148 -15.32 1.10 2.54
CA PHE A 148 -14.98 0.57 1.22
C PHE A 148 -15.28 -0.93 1.12
N TYR A 149 -14.92 -1.70 2.14
CA TYR A 149 -15.07 -3.15 2.14
C TYR A 149 -16.55 -3.54 2.07
N LEU A 150 -17.42 -2.95 2.90
CA LEU A 150 -18.86 -3.26 2.86
C LEU A 150 -19.51 -2.76 1.57
N ALA A 151 -19.08 -1.61 1.05
CA ALA A 151 -19.60 -1.09 -0.23
C ALA A 151 -19.28 -2.02 -1.42
N ASN A 152 -18.19 -2.78 -1.35
CA ASN A 152 -17.80 -3.75 -2.37
C ASN A 152 -18.24 -5.19 -2.07
N ASN A 153 -18.81 -5.45 -0.91
CA ASN A 153 -19.21 -6.78 -0.46
C ASN A 153 -20.63 -6.71 0.13
N PRO A 154 -21.66 -6.53 -0.73
CA PRO A 154 -23.04 -6.31 -0.29
C PRO A 154 -23.64 -7.51 0.44
N ASP A 155 -23.15 -8.71 0.13
CA ASP A 155 -23.40 -9.95 0.88
C ASP A 155 -23.05 -9.79 2.37
N LEU A 156 -21.86 -9.26 2.65
CA LEU A 156 -21.37 -9.05 4.01
C LEU A 156 -22.06 -7.88 4.70
N ALA A 157 -22.36 -6.81 3.95
CA ALA A 157 -23.11 -5.67 4.45
C ALA A 157 -24.52 -6.06 4.90
N ALA A 158 -25.22 -6.88 4.11
CA ALA A 158 -26.54 -7.40 4.47
C ALA A 158 -26.49 -8.34 5.69
N ALA A 159 -25.41 -9.11 5.83
CA ALA A 159 -25.20 -10.03 6.95
C ALA A 159 -24.68 -9.35 8.23
N GLY A 160 -24.35 -8.06 8.20
CA GLY A 160 -23.81 -7.33 9.36
C GLY A 160 -22.43 -7.85 9.82
N VAL A 161 -21.66 -8.45 8.92
CA VAL A 161 -20.35 -9.02 9.21
C VAL A 161 -19.32 -7.92 9.40
N ASP A 162 -18.48 -8.02 10.44
CA ASP A 162 -17.37 -7.09 10.65
C ASP A 162 -16.34 -7.22 9.49
N PRO A 163 -16.04 -6.12 8.77
CA PRO A 163 -15.13 -6.15 7.63
C PRO A 163 -13.72 -6.61 7.96
N VAL A 164 -13.22 -6.18 9.12
CA VAL A 164 -11.83 -6.43 9.53
C VAL A 164 -11.69 -7.90 9.89
N ASP A 165 -12.63 -8.43 10.69
CA ASP A 165 -12.64 -9.84 11.06
C ASP A 165 -12.83 -10.74 9.83
N HIS A 166 -13.75 -10.40 8.93
CA HIS A 166 -13.93 -11.15 7.68
C HIS A 166 -12.66 -11.14 6.83
N TYR A 167 -12.10 -9.95 6.57
CA TYR A 167 -10.91 -9.86 5.73
C TYR A 167 -9.77 -10.67 6.33
N MET A 168 -9.51 -10.54 7.63
CA MET A 168 -8.40 -11.24 8.29
C MET A 168 -8.62 -12.77 8.34
N ALA A 169 -9.86 -13.23 8.48
CA ALA A 169 -10.19 -14.64 8.58
C ALA A 169 -10.19 -15.35 7.22
N SER A 170 -10.89 -14.82 6.21
CA SER A 170 -11.08 -15.49 4.90
C SER A 170 -11.04 -14.56 3.70
N GLY A 171 -11.39 -13.27 3.85
CA GLY A 171 -11.58 -12.37 2.71
C GLY A 171 -10.35 -12.20 1.81
N TRP A 172 -9.14 -12.29 2.36
CA TRP A 172 -7.92 -12.28 1.55
C TRP A 172 -7.74 -13.55 0.69
N ARG A 173 -8.23 -14.72 1.14
CA ARG A 173 -8.22 -15.97 0.36
C ARG A 173 -9.29 -16.00 -0.72
N GLU A 174 -10.31 -15.17 -0.57
CA GLU A 174 -11.33 -14.92 -1.59
C GLU A 174 -10.87 -13.84 -2.60
N GLY A 175 -9.63 -13.33 -2.47
CA GLY A 175 -9.13 -12.26 -3.32
C GLY A 175 -9.91 -10.95 -3.20
N ARG A 176 -10.55 -10.66 -2.05
CA ARG A 176 -11.23 -9.39 -1.79
C ARG A 176 -10.21 -8.31 -1.47
N GLU A 177 -10.51 -7.06 -1.80
CA GLU A 177 -9.63 -5.91 -1.55
C GLU A 177 -9.98 -5.26 -0.19
N PRO A 178 -9.02 -5.07 0.74
CA PRO A 178 -9.29 -4.52 2.06
C PRO A 178 -9.49 -3.00 2.05
N ALA A 179 -8.95 -2.30 1.05
CA ALA A 179 -8.98 -0.85 0.92
C ALA A 179 -8.77 -0.45 -0.55
N PRO A 180 -9.18 0.76 -0.97
CA PRO A 180 -8.97 1.24 -2.35
C PRO A 180 -7.50 1.16 -2.79
N GLN A 181 -6.58 1.33 -1.85
CA GLN A 181 -5.14 1.42 -2.10
C GLN A 181 -4.46 0.05 -2.20
N PHE A 182 -5.18 -1.06 -1.95
CA PHE A 182 -4.62 -2.40 -1.89
C PHE A 182 -5.32 -3.36 -2.87
N ASP A 183 -4.55 -3.86 -3.84
CA ASP A 183 -5.01 -4.88 -4.79
C ASP A 183 -4.49 -6.25 -4.33
N THR A 184 -5.37 -7.07 -3.75
CA THR A 184 -4.99 -8.35 -3.16
C THR A 184 -4.39 -9.31 -4.18
N LEU A 185 -4.97 -9.41 -5.38
CA LEU A 185 -4.51 -10.36 -6.39
C LEU A 185 -3.18 -9.89 -6.98
N ALA A 186 -3.09 -8.62 -7.37
CA ALA A 186 -1.86 -8.08 -7.93
C ALA A 186 -0.71 -8.14 -6.92
N TYR A 187 -0.97 -7.77 -5.66
CA TYR A 187 0.04 -7.84 -4.60
C TYR A 187 0.55 -9.26 -4.40
N CYS A 188 -0.33 -10.26 -4.34
CA CYS A 188 0.09 -11.66 -4.21
C CYS A 188 0.93 -12.11 -5.40
N LEU A 189 0.50 -11.85 -6.64
CA LEU A 189 1.23 -12.24 -7.85
C LEU A 189 2.62 -11.59 -7.91
N THR A 190 2.71 -10.27 -7.67
CA THR A 190 3.97 -9.53 -7.68
C THR A 190 4.93 -9.97 -6.56
N ARG A 191 4.41 -10.46 -5.43
CA ARG A 191 5.21 -10.91 -4.28
C ARG A 191 5.44 -12.42 -4.25
N GLY A 192 4.90 -13.18 -5.20
CA GLY A 192 4.98 -14.64 -5.20
C GLY A 192 4.30 -15.27 -3.98
N LEU A 193 3.22 -14.66 -3.48
CA LEU A 193 2.42 -15.21 -2.39
C LEU A 193 1.32 -16.12 -2.96
N THR A 194 0.82 -17.03 -2.14
CA THR A 194 -0.35 -17.86 -2.44
C THR A 194 -1.37 -17.74 -1.31
N PHE A 195 -2.61 -18.17 -1.54
CA PHE A 195 -3.63 -18.16 -0.50
C PHE A 195 -3.36 -19.15 0.65
N ALA A 196 -2.38 -20.04 0.48
CA ALA A 196 -1.93 -20.99 1.49
C ALA A 196 -0.77 -20.45 2.35
N THR A 197 0.01 -19.46 1.86
CA THR A 197 1.26 -19.07 2.53
C THR A 197 1.06 -18.05 3.64
N GLN A 198 0.49 -16.89 3.31
CA GLN A 198 0.38 -15.78 4.27
C GLN A 198 -0.70 -14.79 3.86
N ASN A 199 -1.37 -14.18 4.84
CA ASN A 199 -2.23 -13.02 4.60
C ASN A 199 -1.42 -11.88 3.93
N PRO A 200 -1.82 -11.39 2.75
CA PRO A 200 -1.07 -10.41 1.98
C PRO A 200 -0.97 -9.04 2.66
N LEU A 201 -1.99 -8.63 3.43
CA LEU A 201 -1.95 -7.36 4.17
C LEU A 201 -1.01 -7.45 5.39
N VAL A 202 -0.89 -8.63 6.00
CA VAL A 202 0.14 -8.89 7.04
C VAL A 202 1.53 -8.91 6.42
N HIS A 203 1.69 -9.55 5.25
CA HIS A 203 2.94 -9.48 4.50
C HIS A 203 3.29 -8.04 4.14
N TYR A 204 2.31 -7.23 3.73
CA TYR A 204 2.47 -5.83 3.41
C TYR A 204 2.98 -5.00 4.58
N VAL A 205 2.41 -5.15 5.76
CA VAL A 205 2.91 -4.46 6.96
C VAL A 205 4.37 -4.79 7.24
N ARG A 206 4.80 -6.04 7.03
CA ARG A 206 6.17 -6.48 7.34
C ARG A 206 7.19 -6.07 6.29
N ASN A 207 6.77 -5.87 5.05
CA ASN A 207 7.68 -5.74 3.91
C ASN A 207 7.55 -4.43 3.14
N GLY A 208 6.40 -3.76 3.23
CA GLY A 208 6.13 -2.50 2.55
C GLY A 208 6.02 -2.62 1.02
N GLY A 209 6.26 -1.48 0.36
CA GLY A 209 6.20 -1.32 -1.09
C GLY A 209 4.84 -0.83 -1.60
N PRO A 210 4.58 -0.95 -2.92
CA PRO A 210 3.30 -0.58 -3.50
C PRO A 210 2.22 -1.60 -3.08
N ALA A 211 1.12 -1.10 -2.51
CA ALA A 211 -0.04 -1.91 -2.15
C ALA A 211 -0.93 -2.20 -3.38
N ARG A 212 -0.92 -1.29 -4.35
CA ARG A 212 -1.54 -1.41 -5.66
C ARG A 212 -0.54 -0.93 -6.70
N PRO A 213 -0.32 -1.68 -7.80
CA PRO A 213 0.54 -1.21 -8.89
C PRO A 213 -0.05 0.05 -9.55
N ASP A 214 0.82 0.90 -10.09
CA ASP A 214 0.39 1.97 -11.00
C ASP A 214 -0.22 1.38 -12.29
N PRO A 215 -0.91 2.19 -13.12
CA PRO A 215 -1.60 1.67 -14.31
C PRO A 215 -0.72 0.90 -15.30
N ASP A 216 0.54 1.31 -15.49
CA ASP A 216 1.45 0.66 -16.43
C ASP A 216 1.93 -0.69 -15.88
N ALA A 217 2.29 -0.73 -14.59
CA ALA A 217 2.65 -1.97 -13.90
C ALA A 217 1.45 -2.94 -13.81
N ALA A 218 0.23 -2.43 -13.60
CA ALA A 218 -0.99 -3.23 -13.59
C ALA A 218 -1.26 -3.86 -14.96
N LEU A 219 -1.10 -3.08 -16.04
CA LEU A 219 -1.24 -3.57 -17.40
C LEU A 219 -0.20 -4.67 -17.71
N ALA A 220 1.07 -4.42 -17.38
CA ALA A 220 2.14 -5.39 -17.58
C ALA A 220 1.87 -6.70 -16.83
N LEU A 221 1.47 -6.62 -15.56
CA LEU A 221 1.13 -7.78 -14.74
C LEU A 221 -0.03 -8.59 -15.34
N ARG A 222 -1.09 -7.93 -15.81
CA ARG A 222 -2.22 -8.60 -16.46
C ARG A 222 -1.80 -9.31 -17.73
N MET A 223 -1.04 -8.63 -18.59
CA MET A 223 -0.53 -9.22 -19.83
C MET A 223 0.34 -10.44 -19.52
N GLU A 224 1.31 -10.33 -18.62
CA GLU A 224 2.19 -11.43 -18.22
C GLU A 224 1.38 -12.61 -17.66
N THR A 225 0.42 -12.32 -16.77
CA THR A 225 -0.41 -13.33 -16.12
C THR A 225 -1.28 -14.10 -17.11
N LEU A 226 -1.83 -13.41 -18.11
CA LEU A 226 -2.77 -13.97 -19.07
C LEU A 226 -2.12 -14.57 -20.32
N THR A 227 -0.88 -14.20 -20.64
CA THR A 227 -0.16 -14.66 -21.84
C THR A 227 -0.26 -16.18 -22.07
N PRO A 228 -0.01 -17.06 -21.08
CA PRO A 228 -0.06 -18.50 -21.32
C PRO A 228 -1.48 -19.09 -21.40
N TYR A 229 -2.51 -18.30 -21.07
CA TYR A 229 -3.90 -18.76 -21.01
C TYR A 229 -4.79 -18.16 -22.10
N PHE A 230 -4.34 -17.11 -22.79
CA PHE A 230 -5.09 -16.37 -23.80
C PHE A 230 -5.03 -17.05 -25.17
N ASP A 231 -6.18 -17.23 -25.82
CA ASP A 231 -6.27 -17.77 -27.17
C ASP A 231 -6.54 -16.62 -28.16
N ALA A 232 -5.46 -16.14 -28.79
CA ALA A 232 -5.53 -15.03 -29.74
C ALA A 232 -6.35 -15.39 -31.00
N ALA A 233 -6.35 -16.65 -31.44
CA ALA A 233 -7.09 -17.08 -32.61
C ALA A 233 -8.59 -17.06 -32.33
N HIS A 234 -9.01 -17.61 -31.19
CA HIS A 234 -10.41 -17.55 -30.73
C HIS A 234 -10.85 -16.11 -30.51
N TYR A 235 -10.04 -15.31 -29.80
CA TYR A 235 -10.39 -13.93 -29.51
C TYR A 235 -10.62 -13.11 -30.78
N ARG A 236 -9.76 -13.27 -31.80
CA ARG A 236 -9.90 -12.59 -33.10
C ARG A 236 -11.25 -12.90 -33.77
N GLN A 237 -11.74 -14.14 -33.68
CA GLN A 237 -13.04 -14.54 -34.26
C GLN A 237 -14.24 -13.96 -33.51
N ARG A 238 -14.06 -13.54 -32.26
CA ARG A 238 -15.13 -13.01 -31.39
C ARG A 238 -15.18 -11.48 -31.36
N LEU A 239 -14.21 -10.80 -31.99
CA LEU A 239 -14.20 -9.35 -32.08
C LEU A 239 -15.41 -8.82 -32.88
N PRO A 240 -16.05 -7.72 -32.43
CA PRO A 240 -17.06 -7.01 -33.22
C PRO A 240 -16.46 -6.48 -34.54
N GLY A 241 -17.27 -6.40 -35.61
CA GLY A 241 -16.83 -6.03 -36.97
C GLY A 241 -15.82 -4.88 -37.05
N PRO A 242 -16.10 -3.67 -36.51
CA PRO A 242 -15.15 -2.56 -36.57
C PRO A 242 -13.81 -2.84 -35.86
N GLN A 243 -13.83 -3.58 -34.76
CA GLN A 243 -12.61 -3.97 -34.04
C GLN A 243 -11.87 -5.10 -34.77
N ALA A 244 -12.61 -6.04 -35.36
CA ALA A 244 -12.05 -7.13 -36.14
C ALA A 244 -11.30 -6.61 -37.38
N GLU A 245 -11.84 -5.60 -38.06
CA GLU A 245 -11.19 -4.93 -39.19
C GLU A 245 -9.93 -4.18 -38.74
N ALA A 246 -10.02 -3.39 -37.66
CA ALA A 246 -8.89 -2.63 -37.13
C ALA A 246 -7.72 -3.52 -36.64
N LEU A 247 -8.04 -4.73 -36.16
CA LEU A 247 -7.08 -5.68 -35.59
C LEU A 247 -6.80 -6.89 -36.49
N ALA A 248 -7.21 -6.86 -37.76
CA ALA A 248 -7.10 -8.01 -38.67
C ALA A 248 -5.67 -8.54 -38.79
N GLY A 249 -4.67 -7.65 -38.84
CA GLY A 249 -3.23 -7.98 -38.88
C GLY A 249 -2.50 -7.89 -37.55
N ALA A 250 -3.22 -7.73 -36.42
CA ALA A 250 -2.60 -7.58 -35.11
C ALA A 250 -1.91 -8.87 -34.66
N SER A 251 -0.75 -8.74 -34.02
CA SER A 251 -0.05 -9.85 -33.36
C SER A 251 -0.82 -10.36 -32.14
N ASP A 252 -0.49 -11.56 -31.67
CA ASP A 252 -1.13 -12.14 -30.48
C ASP A 252 -0.94 -11.25 -29.24
N ALA A 253 0.24 -10.64 -29.09
CA ALA A 253 0.52 -9.69 -28.02
C ALA A 253 -0.33 -8.41 -28.13
N ALA A 254 -0.60 -7.93 -29.35
CA ALA A 254 -1.47 -6.77 -29.57
C ALA A 254 -2.94 -7.11 -29.29
N LEU A 255 -3.40 -8.30 -29.65
CA LEU A 255 -4.73 -8.80 -29.32
C LEU A 255 -4.92 -8.99 -27.82
N LEU A 256 -3.92 -9.55 -27.12
CA LEU A 256 -3.94 -9.66 -25.67
C LEU A 256 -3.98 -8.27 -25.02
N ARG A 257 -3.17 -7.32 -25.50
CA ARG A 257 -3.22 -5.93 -25.02
C ARG A 257 -4.62 -5.35 -25.19
N HIS A 258 -5.23 -5.48 -26.37
CA HIS A 258 -6.60 -5.04 -26.62
C HIS A 258 -7.60 -5.74 -25.69
N TYR A 259 -7.45 -7.05 -25.44
CA TYR A 259 -8.31 -7.76 -24.50
C TYR A 259 -8.28 -7.13 -23.11
N VAL A 260 -7.08 -6.94 -22.54
CA VAL A 260 -6.92 -6.43 -21.16
C VAL A 260 -7.29 -4.95 -21.02
N THR A 261 -7.25 -4.17 -22.10
CA THR A 261 -7.66 -2.76 -22.09
C THR A 261 -9.13 -2.55 -22.44
N GLU A 262 -9.73 -3.40 -23.28
CA GLU A 262 -11.06 -3.13 -23.86
C GLU A 262 -11.94 -4.38 -23.95
N GLY A 263 -11.38 -5.49 -24.44
CA GLY A 263 -12.13 -6.71 -24.73
C GLY A 263 -12.94 -7.28 -23.58
N TRP A 264 -12.37 -7.30 -22.37
CA TRP A 264 -13.06 -7.84 -21.20
C TRP A 264 -14.29 -7.01 -20.80
N ARG A 265 -14.26 -5.67 -21.04
CA ARG A 265 -15.39 -4.77 -20.76
C ARG A 265 -16.56 -5.04 -21.69
N ALA A 266 -16.25 -5.37 -22.94
CA ALA A 266 -17.22 -5.81 -23.94
C ALA A 266 -17.64 -7.29 -23.77
N ARG A 267 -17.18 -7.97 -22.71
CA ARG A 267 -17.46 -9.39 -22.42
C ARG A 267 -17.08 -10.33 -23.57
N VAL A 268 -16.10 -9.95 -24.38
CA VAL A 268 -15.59 -10.81 -25.45
C VAL A 268 -14.84 -11.98 -24.82
N SER A 269 -15.18 -13.21 -25.21
CA SER A 269 -14.55 -14.42 -24.67
C SER A 269 -13.08 -14.52 -25.14
N PRO A 270 -12.11 -14.64 -24.20
CA PRO A 270 -10.68 -14.71 -24.52
C PRO A 270 -10.19 -16.11 -24.91
N ARG A 271 -11.01 -17.15 -24.69
CA ARG A 271 -10.72 -18.56 -25.03
C ARG A 271 -12.01 -19.39 -25.05
N PRO A 272 -12.08 -20.51 -25.78
CA PRO A 272 -13.32 -21.25 -26.02
C PRO A 272 -14.09 -21.71 -24.77
N ASP A 273 -13.37 -22.08 -23.73
CA ASP A 273 -13.85 -22.66 -22.46
C ASP A 273 -14.06 -21.61 -21.34
N PHE A 274 -13.89 -20.32 -21.64
CA PHE A 274 -14.16 -19.25 -20.68
C PHE A 274 -15.27 -18.33 -21.17
N ASP A 275 -16.38 -18.30 -20.42
CA ASP A 275 -17.47 -17.35 -20.59
C ASP A 275 -17.38 -16.21 -19.56
N PRO A 276 -16.97 -14.99 -19.97
CA PRO A 276 -16.90 -13.83 -19.08
C PRO A 276 -18.24 -13.43 -18.48
N ALA A 277 -19.35 -13.61 -19.20
CA ALA A 277 -20.68 -13.23 -18.73
C ALA A 277 -21.19 -14.19 -17.65
N GLY A 278 -21.09 -15.49 -17.90
CA GLY A 278 -21.39 -16.53 -16.92
C GLY A 278 -20.53 -16.44 -15.65
N PHE A 279 -19.22 -16.17 -15.79
CA PHE A 279 -18.32 -15.97 -14.63
C PHE A 279 -18.78 -14.85 -13.71
N VAL A 280 -19.22 -13.74 -14.31
CA VAL A 280 -19.72 -12.56 -13.61
C VAL A 280 -21.07 -12.84 -12.96
N GLN A 281 -21.99 -13.48 -13.69
CA GLN A 281 -23.32 -13.79 -13.19
C GLN A 281 -23.26 -14.75 -11.99
N ALA A 282 -22.40 -15.78 -12.05
CA ALA A 282 -22.21 -16.74 -10.95
C ALA A 282 -21.69 -16.07 -9.66
N ARG A 283 -21.05 -14.91 -9.78
CA ARG A 283 -20.52 -14.14 -8.66
C ARG A 283 -21.32 -12.87 -8.35
N ALA A 284 -22.53 -12.68 -8.88
CA ALA A 284 -23.28 -11.42 -8.74
C ALA A 284 -23.53 -10.95 -7.28
N GLY A 285 -23.49 -11.86 -6.30
CA GLY A 285 -23.60 -11.53 -4.85
C GLY A 285 -22.31 -11.00 -4.21
N SER A 286 -21.16 -11.14 -4.86
CA SER A 286 -19.86 -10.61 -4.45
C SER A 286 -19.34 -9.71 -5.56
N ARG A 287 -19.01 -8.45 -5.29
CA ARG A 287 -18.61 -7.50 -6.35
C ARG A 287 -17.19 -7.76 -6.91
N ALA A 288 -16.69 -8.99 -6.78
CA ALA A 288 -15.66 -9.61 -7.64
C ALA A 288 -15.87 -9.39 -9.16
N VAL A 289 -17.03 -8.86 -9.55
CA VAL A 289 -17.48 -8.45 -10.88
C VAL A 289 -16.89 -7.10 -11.38
N GLY A 290 -16.21 -6.32 -10.53
CA GLY A 290 -15.72 -4.98 -10.88
C GLY A 290 -14.47 -4.92 -11.76
N ASP A 291 -13.77 -6.05 -11.97
CA ASP A 291 -12.52 -6.11 -12.72
C ASP A 291 -12.60 -7.14 -13.86
N ASP A 292 -11.51 -7.30 -14.61
CA ASP A 292 -11.36 -8.31 -15.66
C ASP A 292 -11.64 -9.72 -15.11
N PRO A 293 -12.74 -10.38 -15.55
CA PRO A 293 -13.14 -11.68 -15.03
C PRO A 293 -12.15 -12.79 -15.38
N PHE A 294 -11.48 -12.69 -16.53
CA PHE A 294 -10.52 -13.71 -16.95
C PHE A 294 -9.21 -13.58 -16.20
N PHE A 295 -8.71 -12.35 -16.00
CA PHE A 295 -7.58 -12.10 -15.11
C PHE A 295 -7.87 -12.63 -13.71
N ARG A 296 -9.04 -12.33 -13.16
CA ARG A 296 -9.44 -12.82 -11.83
C ARG A 296 -9.47 -14.33 -11.75
N TYR A 297 -10.09 -15.00 -12.74
CA TYR A 297 -10.12 -16.47 -12.81
C TYR A 297 -8.72 -17.08 -12.80
N VAL A 298 -7.83 -16.60 -13.67
CA VAL A 298 -6.46 -17.10 -13.79
C VAL A 298 -5.67 -16.81 -12.52
N ALA A 299 -5.77 -15.60 -11.96
CA ALA A 299 -5.09 -15.21 -10.74
C ALA A 299 -5.54 -16.08 -9.55
N GLU A 300 -6.84 -16.23 -9.31
CA GLU A 300 -7.38 -17.06 -8.23
C GLU A 300 -6.92 -18.53 -8.37
N THR A 301 -6.92 -19.07 -9.59
CA THR A 301 -6.46 -20.44 -9.87
C THR A 301 -4.98 -20.62 -9.50
N ARG A 302 -4.11 -19.72 -9.98
CA ARG A 302 -2.67 -19.74 -9.68
C ARG A 302 -2.39 -19.56 -8.19
N LEU A 303 -3.13 -18.68 -7.51
CA LEU A 303 -2.92 -18.37 -6.10
C LEU A 303 -3.47 -19.44 -5.16
N SER A 304 -4.41 -20.27 -5.62
CA SER A 304 -4.98 -21.38 -4.85
C SER A 304 -4.15 -22.67 -4.94
N GLY A 305 -3.12 -22.71 -5.80
CA GLY A 305 -2.27 -23.89 -6.00
C GLY A 305 -2.84 -24.92 -6.99
N GLY A 306 -3.68 -24.48 -7.93
CA GLY A 306 -4.14 -25.29 -9.07
C GLY A 306 -3.13 -25.36 -10.20
#